data_AF-A0A142X5X9-F1
#
_entry.id   AF-A0A142X5X9-F1
#
_cell.length_a   1.000
_cell.length_b   1.000
_cell.length_c   1.000
_cell.angle_alpha   90.00
_cell.angle_beta   90.00
_cell.angle_gamma   90.00
#
_symmetry.space_group_name_H-M   'P 1'
#
loop_
_entity.id
_entity.type
_entity.pdbx_description
1 polymer ?
#
loop_
_entity_poly.entity_id
_entity_poly.type
_entity_poly.pdbx_seq_one_letter_code
_entity_poly.pdbx_strand_id
1 'polypeptide(L)'
;MSQDSLSNALAGAAAGVAATLPMTAAIAVCQSRLPLSDQFAAPPPHQVAMDMARAVGLHSRLDLDDRVLLTIASHFGYGAAAGMLYGALAEEEDSSPVLRGIGFGCAVWGGSYLGWLPAAGFRAAAHRMSLRRNLMMFAAHVVWGATLGALFSRRPRRNRRDSPTVASDWRPWAAPPEASAAGGSSGGGRDLQGRSP
;
A
#
# COMPACT_ATOMS: atom_id res chain seq x y z
N MET A 1 -12.91 10.65 6.00
CA MET A 1 -11.81 10.00 5.26
C MET A 1 -12.19 10.01 3.78
N SER A 2 -11.38 10.57 2.88
CA SER A 2 -11.69 10.53 1.45
C SER A 2 -11.58 9.09 0.92
N GLN A 3 -12.27 8.77 -0.18
CA GLN A 3 -12.17 7.43 -0.78
C GLN A 3 -10.73 7.08 -1.16
N ASP A 4 -9.94 8.08 -1.55
CA ASP A 4 -8.53 7.91 -1.89
C ASP A 4 -7.68 7.59 -0.64
N SER A 5 -7.95 8.23 0.51
CA SER A 5 -7.29 7.89 1.78
C SER A 5 -7.60 6.47 2.26
N LEU A 6 -8.86 6.03 2.17
CA LEU A 6 -9.23 4.65 2.53
C LEU A 6 -8.54 3.64 1.62
N SER A 7 -8.51 3.92 0.32
CA SER A 7 -7.89 3.03 -0.64
C SER A 7 -6.37 2.93 -0.43
N ASN A 8 -5.71 4.04 -0.11
CA ASN A 8 -4.30 4.05 0.24
C ASN A 8 -4.04 3.30 1.55
N ALA A 9 -4.89 3.49 2.56
CA ALA A 9 -4.79 2.74 3.82
C ALA A 9 -4.89 1.22 3.58
N LEU A 10 -5.85 0.76 2.77
CA LEU A 10 -6.00 -0.66 2.43
C LEU A 10 -4.83 -1.21 1.60
N ALA A 11 -4.34 -0.44 0.61
CA ALA A 11 -3.17 -0.81 -0.16
C ALA A 11 -1.92 -0.90 0.72
N GLY A 12 -1.77 0.04 1.67
CA GLY A 12 -0.73 0.03 2.67
C GLY A 12 -0.82 -1.20 3.58
N ALA A 13 -2.02 -1.56 4.05
CA ALA A 13 -2.24 -2.76 4.85
C ALA A 13 -1.81 -4.02 4.10
N ALA A 14 -2.22 -4.18 2.84
CA ALA A 14 -1.84 -5.32 2.00
C ALA A 14 -0.33 -5.37 1.76
N ALA A 15 0.30 -4.23 1.47
CA ALA A 15 1.75 -4.14 1.30
C ALA A 15 2.49 -4.47 2.61
N GLY A 16 1.97 -4.07 3.77
CA GLY A 16 2.54 -4.37 5.09
C GLY A 16 2.47 -5.87 5.44
N VAL A 17 1.34 -6.52 5.13
CA VAL A 17 1.20 -7.99 5.24
C VAL A 17 2.24 -8.68 4.36
N ALA A 18 2.33 -8.29 3.08
CA ALA A 18 3.28 -8.89 2.14
C ALA A 18 4.74 -8.65 2.55
N ALA A 19 5.08 -7.47 3.05
CA ALA A 19 6.41 -7.12 3.54
C ALA A 19 6.84 -7.89 4.81
N THR A 20 5.88 -8.44 5.56
CA THR A 20 6.16 -9.27 6.75
C THR A 20 6.86 -10.59 6.38
N LEU A 21 6.68 -11.09 5.15
CA LEU A 21 7.34 -12.30 4.66
C LEU A 21 8.88 -12.15 4.57
N PRO A 22 9.45 -11.20 3.79
CA PRO A 22 10.90 -11.04 3.74
C PRO A 22 11.50 -10.60 5.08
N MET A 23 10.76 -9.86 5.90
CA MET A 23 11.17 -9.58 7.29
C MET A 23 11.34 -10.86 8.10
N THR A 24 10.37 -11.77 8.05
CA THR A 24 10.41 -13.04 8.77
C THR A 24 11.58 -13.91 8.27
N ALA A 25 11.82 -13.94 6.96
CA ALA A 25 12.99 -14.61 6.39
C ALA A 25 14.30 -13.98 6.89
N ALA A 26 14.40 -12.65 6.93
CA ALA A 26 15.56 -11.95 7.46
C ALA A 26 15.82 -12.28 8.94
N ILE A 27 14.77 -12.34 9.76
CA ILE A 27 14.88 -12.76 11.17
C ILE A 27 15.43 -14.18 11.25
N ALA A 28 14.87 -15.13 10.50
CA ALA A 28 15.33 -16.53 10.52
C ALA A 28 16.79 -16.69 10.06
N VAL A 29 17.17 -15.99 8.99
CA VAL A 29 18.55 -16.03 8.46
C VAL A 29 19.53 -15.38 9.41
N CYS A 30 19.20 -14.22 9.99
CA CYS A 30 20.08 -13.57 10.95
C CYS A 30 20.17 -14.34 12.27
N GLN A 31 19.05 -14.90 12.75
CA GLN A 31 18.99 -15.66 13.99
C GLN A 31 19.87 -16.91 13.93
N SER A 32 19.86 -17.65 12.81
CA SER A 32 20.72 -18.83 12.63
C SER A 32 22.23 -18.52 12.63
N ARG A 33 22.61 -17.24 12.52
CA ARG A 33 24.01 -16.77 12.55
C ARG A 33 24.43 -16.18 13.90
N LEU A 34 23.54 -16.13 14.89
CA LEU A 34 23.85 -15.63 16.23
C LEU A 34 24.65 -16.65 17.06
N PRO A 35 25.24 -16.28 18.22
CA PRO A 35 25.78 -17.27 19.15
C PRO A 35 24.69 -18.23 19.64
N LEU A 36 25.04 -19.47 20.00
CA LEU A 36 24.09 -20.54 20.36
C LEU A 36 23.03 -20.11 21.40
N SER A 37 23.43 -19.33 22.40
CA SER A 37 22.52 -18.78 23.42
C SER A 37 21.38 -17.95 22.84
N ASP A 38 21.65 -17.19 21.78
CA ASP A 38 20.68 -16.33 21.10
C ASP A 38 19.95 -17.08 19.97
N GLN A 39 20.55 -18.12 19.38
CA GLN A 39 19.91 -18.96 18.37
C GLN A 39 18.69 -19.71 18.94
N PHE A 40 18.85 -20.32 20.12
CA PHE A 40 17.79 -21.11 20.78
C PHE A 40 16.78 -20.24 21.54
N ALA A 41 17.04 -18.94 21.70
CA ALA A 41 16.07 -18.03 22.28
C ALA A 41 14.86 -17.89 21.33
N ALA A 42 13.65 -17.82 21.89
CA ALA A 42 12.46 -17.59 21.08
C ALA A 42 12.63 -16.31 20.22
N PRO A 43 12.24 -16.32 18.93
CA PRO A 43 12.33 -15.14 18.08
C PRO A 43 11.47 -14.00 18.64
N PRO A 44 11.87 -12.72 18.47
CA PRO A 44 11.14 -11.59 19.05
C PRO A 44 9.64 -11.53 18.74
N PRO A 45 9.14 -11.84 17.53
CA PRO A 45 7.69 -11.88 17.28
C PRO A 45 6.93 -12.85 18.20
N HIS A 46 7.49 -14.05 18.44
CA HIS A 46 6.92 -15.01 19.38
C HIS A 46 6.95 -14.47 20.82
N GLN A 47 8.05 -13.82 21.23
CA GLN A 47 8.13 -13.23 22.57
C GLN A 47 7.06 -12.16 22.79
N VAL A 48 6.86 -11.26 21.82
CA VAL A 48 5.84 -10.21 21.88
C VAL A 48 4.44 -10.82 21.95
N ALA A 49 4.12 -11.82 21.11
CA ALA A 49 2.82 -12.48 21.14
C ALA A 49 2.54 -13.16 22.49
N MET A 50 3.53 -13.83 23.07
CA MET A 50 3.38 -14.48 24.37
C MET A 50 3.28 -13.50 25.53
N ASP A 51 4.05 -12.42 25.50
CA ASP A 51 3.97 -11.38 26.53
C ASP A 51 2.62 -10.64 26.45
N MET A 52 2.08 -10.42 25.23
CA MET A 52 0.72 -9.90 25.02
C MET A 52 -0.35 -10.87 25.55
N ALA A 53 -0.27 -12.16 25.22
CA ALA A 53 -1.20 -13.18 25.72
C ALA A 53 -1.19 -13.25 27.25
N ARG A 54 -0.03 -13.05 27.89
CA ARG A 54 0.08 -12.97 29.35
C ARG A 54 -0.60 -11.73 29.88
N ALA A 55 -0.36 -10.56 29.27
CA ALA A 55 -0.95 -9.30 29.69
C ALA A 55 -2.48 -9.32 29.67
N VAL A 56 -3.10 -10.06 28.74
CA VAL A 56 -4.57 -10.20 28.65
C VAL A 56 -5.12 -11.46 29.33
N GLY A 57 -4.30 -12.21 30.07
CA GLY A 57 -4.73 -13.38 30.84
C GLY A 57 -5.08 -14.63 30.02
N LEU A 58 -4.69 -14.69 28.73
CA LEU A 58 -4.99 -15.82 27.84
C LEU A 58 -3.89 -16.88 27.79
N HIS A 59 -2.67 -16.56 28.25
CA HIS A 59 -1.50 -17.43 28.08
C HIS A 59 -1.65 -18.88 28.59
N SER A 60 -2.41 -19.11 29.67
CA SER A 60 -2.61 -20.44 30.26
C SER A 60 -3.58 -21.31 29.47
N ARG A 61 -4.30 -20.72 28.51
CA ARG A 61 -5.30 -21.39 27.66
C ARG A 61 -4.75 -21.77 26.28
N LEU A 62 -3.55 -21.33 25.94
CA LEU A 62 -2.95 -21.55 24.62
C LEU A 62 -2.12 -22.83 24.61
N ASP A 63 -2.53 -23.78 23.79
CA ASP A 63 -1.71 -24.92 23.41
C ASP A 63 -0.56 -24.50 22.46
N LEU A 64 0.16 -25.46 21.89
CA LEU A 64 1.27 -25.15 20.99
C LEU A 64 0.80 -24.50 19.68
N ASP A 65 -0.28 -25.02 19.10
CA ASP A 65 -0.80 -24.56 17.80
C ASP A 65 -1.38 -23.15 17.93
N ASP A 66 -2.09 -22.89 19.03
CA ASP A 66 -2.60 -21.57 19.40
C ASP A 66 -1.47 -20.54 19.52
N ARG A 67 -0.33 -20.91 20.10
CA ARG A 67 0.82 -20.00 20.24
C ARG A 67 1.46 -19.66 18.91
N VAL A 68 1.56 -20.65 18.02
CA VAL A 68 2.06 -20.46 16.66
C VAL A 68 1.11 -19.57 15.88
N LEU A 69 -0.19 -19.87 15.91
CA LEU A 69 -1.22 -19.09 15.22
C LEU A 69 -1.26 -17.66 15.76
N LEU A 70 -1.23 -17.47 17.08
CA LEU A 70 -1.21 -16.14 17.70
C LEU A 70 0.05 -15.36 17.31
N THR A 71 1.21 -16.02 17.24
CA THR A 71 2.45 -15.38 16.79
C THR A 71 2.33 -14.90 15.35
N ILE A 72 1.83 -15.76 14.45
CA ILE A 72 1.62 -15.41 13.04
C ILE A 72 0.59 -14.28 12.93
N ALA A 73 -0.60 -14.47 13.50
CA ALA A 73 -1.69 -13.48 13.45
C ALA A 73 -1.26 -12.12 14.01
N SER A 74 -0.55 -12.10 15.14
CA SER A 74 -0.04 -10.85 15.73
C SER A 74 1.02 -10.20 14.86
N HIS A 75 1.96 -10.97 14.30
CA HIS A 75 3.05 -10.42 13.49
C HIS A 75 2.54 -9.83 12.18
N PHE A 76 1.70 -10.58 11.45
CA PHE A 76 1.10 -10.12 10.21
C PHE A 76 0.04 -9.04 10.44
N GLY A 77 -0.74 -9.13 11.52
CA GLY A 77 -1.70 -8.11 11.92
C GLY A 77 -1.04 -6.79 12.28
N TYR A 78 0.09 -6.83 12.99
CA TYR A 78 0.90 -5.63 13.26
C TYR A 78 1.48 -5.04 11.97
N GLY A 79 1.98 -5.89 11.06
CA GLY A 79 2.42 -5.47 9.73
C GLY A 79 1.30 -4.81 8.91
N ALA A 80 0.07 -5.33 8.97
CA ALA A 80 -1.10 -4.74 8.33
C ALA A 80 -1.45 -3.38 8.94
N ALA A 81 -1.48 -3.27 10.27
CA ALA A 81 -1.80 -2.02 10.96
C ALA A 81 -0.76 -0.92 10.69
N ALA A 82 0.54 -1.26 10.75
CA ALA A 82 1.61 -0.34 10.43
C ALA A 82 1.62 0.04 8.94
N GLY A 83 1.37 -0.92 8.04
CA GLY A 83 1.22 -0.66 6.61
C GLY A 83 0.03 0.23 6.29
N MET A 84 -1.09 0.06 6.99
CA MET A 84 -2.27 0.93 6.87
C MET A 84 -1.94 2.37 7.25
N LEU A 85 -1.20 2.55 8.35
CA LEU A 85 -0.69 3.87 8.76
C LEU A 85 0.25 4.46 7.70
N TYR A 86 1.18 3.66 7.17
CA TYR A 86 2.05 4.10 6.08
C TYR A 86 1.26 4.59 4.87
N GLY A 87 0.27 3.82 4.40
CA GLY A 87 -0.56 4.19 3.26
C GLY A 87 -1.40 5.44 3.52
N ALA A 88 -1.93 5.61 4.74
CA ALA A 88 -2.67 6.80 5.13
C ALA A 88 -1.81 8.07 5.17
N LEU A 89 -0.52 7.94 5.52
CA LEU A 89 0.46 9.02 5.58
C LEU A 89 1.24 9.19 4.27
N ALA A 90 1.06 8.31 3.29
CA ALA A 90 1.83 8.33 2.07
C ALA A 90 1.38 9.49 1.17
N GLU A 91 2.16 10.57 1.19
CA GLU A 91 2.01 11.68 0.25
C GLU A 91 2.68 11.36 -1.09
N GLU A 92 2.15 11.95 -2.17
CA GLU A 92 2.76 11.92 -3.50
C GLU A 92 3.94 12.91 -3.52
N GLU A 93 5.15 12.38 -3.38
CA GLU A 93 6.39 13.15 -3.47
C GLU A 93 7.34 12.48 -4.45
N ASP A 94 8.25 13.27 -5.04
CA ASP A 94 9.31 12.83 -5.96
C ASP A 94 10.45 12.03 -5.28
N SER A 95 10.29 11.68 -4.01
CA SER A 95 11.30 10.98 -3.22
C SER A 95 11.27 9.46 -3.44
N SER A 96 12.42 8.80 -3.24
CA SER A 96 12.55 7.34 -3.40
C SER A 96 11.62 6.59 -2.45
N PRO A 97 10.66 5.79 -2.95
CA PRO A 97 9.70 5.14 -2.07
C PRO A 97 10.32 4.07 -1.17
N VAL A 98 11.42 3.46 -1.62
CA VAL A 98 12.20 2.51 -0.81
C VAL A 98 12.82 3.22 0.39
N LEU A 99 13.39 4.41 0.21
CA LEU A 99 13.99 5.18 1.31
C LEU A 99 12.94 5.64 2.33
N ARG A 100 11.77 6.09 1.86
CA ARG A 100 10.63 6.41 2.75
C ARG A 100 10.17 5.19 3.54
N GLY A 101 10.02 4.05 2.86
CA GLY A 101 9.70 2.79 3.50
C GLY A 101 10.73 2.39 4.56
N ILE A 102 12.03 2.49 4.26
CA ILE A 102 13.11 2.24 5.23
C ILE A 102 12.98 3.17 6.45
N GLY A 103 12.82 4.47 6.22
CA GLY A 103 12.63 5.45 7.30
C GLY A 103 11.44 5.11 8.19
N PHE A 104 10.32 4.71 7.58
CA PHE A 104 9.14 4.26 8.31
C PHE A 104 9.39 2.96 9.08
N GLY A 105 10.07 1.98 8.50
CA GLY A 105 10.48 0.74 9.18
C GLY A 105 11.36 1.02 10.41
N CYS A 106 12.32 1.94 10.29
CA CYS A 106 13.13 2.41 11.42
C CYS A 106 12.26 3.07 12.51
N ALA A 107 11.28 3.89 12.12
CA ALA A 107 10.35 4.53 13.06
C ALA A 107 9.47 3.49 13.77
N VAL A 108 8.96 2.48 13.07
CA VAL A 108 8.18 1.37 13.65
C VAL A 108 9.04 0.57 14.64
N TRP A 109 10.28 0.26 14.28
CA TRP A 109 11.21 -0.40 15.19
C TRP A 109 11.45 0.44 16.44
N GLY A 110 11.80 1.72 16.29
CA GLY A 110 12.08 2.63 17.39
C GLY A 110 10.87 2.81 18.31
N GLY A 111 9.71 3.16 17.73
CA GLY A 111 8.46 3.32 18.47
C GLY A 111 8.02 2.04 19.20
N SER A 112 8.36 0.86 18.67
CA SER A 112 8.04 -0.41 19.32
C SER A 112 9.03 -0.80 20.39
N TYR A 113 10.29 -0.97 20.01
CA TYR A 113 11.33 -1.58 20.85
C TYR A 113 11.89 -0.60 21.90
N LEU A 114 11.81 0.71 21.65
CA LEU A 114 12.17 1.76 22.60
C LEU A 114 10.96 2.46 23.23
N GLY A 115 9.77 2.30 22.64
CA GLY A 115 8.54 2.96 23.11
C GLY A 115 7.60 2.02 23.86
N TRP A 116 6.65 1.41 23.14
CA TRP A 116 5.54 0.73 23.81
C TRP A 116 5.92 -0.62 24.44
N LEU A 117 6.85 -1.38 23.87
CA LEU A 117 7.32 -2.65 24.46
C LEU A 117 7.93 -2.46 25.86
N PRO A 118 8.88 -1.52 26.08
CA PRO A 118 9.39 -1.25 27.42
C PRO A 118 8.31 -0.71 28.36
N ALA A 119 7.41 0.15 27.88
CA ALA A 119 6.30 0.66 28.69
C ALA A 119 5.34 -0.45 29.15
N ALA A 120 5.14 -1.48 28.33
CA ALA A 120 4.35 -2.67 28.67
C ALA A 120 5.12 -3.72 29.48
N GLY A 121 6.43 -3.51 29.74
CA GLY A 121 7.29 -4.45 30.47
C GLY A 121 7.66 -5.72 29.69
N PHE A 122 7.54 -5.69 28.36
CA PHE A 122 7.75 -6.89 27.52
C PHE A 122 9.24 -7.25 27.43
N ARG A 123 9.53 -8.54 27.36
CA ARG A 123 10.91 -9.07 27.32
C ARG A 123 11.64 -8.75 26.03
N ALA A 124 10.89 -8.50 24.96
CA ALA A 124 11.40 -8.07 23.67
C ALA A 124 11.78 -6.58 23.62
N ALA A 125 11.70 -5.83 24.73
CA ALA A 125 12.16 -4.45 24.77
C ALA A 125 13.67 -4.33 24.48
N ALA A 126 14.09 -3.28 23.76
CA ALA A 126 15.46 -3.15 23.25
C ALA A 126 16.51 -3.24 24.37
N HIS A 127 16.28 -2.58 25.50
CA HIS A 127 17.21 -2.56 26.64
C HIS A 127 17.38 -3.92 27.34
N ARG A 128 16.53 -4.91 27.04
CA ARG A 128 16.59 -6.27 27.60
C ARG A 128 17.18 -7.30 26.62
N MET A 129 17.39 -6.91 25.36
CA MET A 129 17.92 -7.77 24.32
C MET A 129 19.43 -7.56 24.15
N SER A 130 20.15 -8.63 23.77
CA SER A 130 21.55 -8.51 23.37
C SER A 130 21.68 -7.54 22.19
N LEU A 131 22.83 -6.85 22.08
CA LEU A 131 23.10 -5.93 20.97
C LEU A 131 22.89 -6.60 19.60
N ARG A 132 23.31 -7.87 19.46
CA ARG A 132 23.16 -8.63 18.23
C ARG A 132 21.70 -8.88 17.88
N ARG A 133 20.86 -9.23 18.86
CA ARG A 133 19.41 -9.41 18.63
C ARG A 133 18.71 -8.08 18.31
N ASN A 134 19.15 -6.97 18.91
CA ASN A 134 18.68 -5.63 18.55
C ASN A 134 19.03 -5.28 17.10
N LEU A 135 20.28 -5.47 16.69
CA LEU A 135 20.74 -5.21 15.31
C LEU A 135 20.00 -6.09 14.30
N MET A 136 19.80 -7.37 14.62
CA MET A 136 18.99 -8.27 13.80
C MET A 136 17.57 -7.73 13.61
N MET A 137 16.89 -7.35 14.70
CA MET A 137 15.53 -6.85 14.60
C MET A 137 15.44 -5.51 13.88
N PHE A 138 16.42 -4.63 14.09
CA PHE A 138 16.53 -3.38 13.36
C PHE A 138 16.69 -3.63 11.85
N ALA A 139 17.63 -4.50 11.45
CA ALA A 139 17.83 -4.87 10.05
C ALA A 139 16.58 -5.51 9.42
N ALA A 140 15.85 -6.35 10.17
CA ALA A 140 14.59 -6.91 9.71
C ALA A 140 13.53 -5.83 9.43
N HIS A 141 13.46 -4.78 10.26
CA HIS A 141 12.57 -3.64 10.01
C HIS A 141 12.98 -2.77 8.83
N VAL A 142 14.30 -2.66 8.56
CA VAL A 142 14.80 -2.02 7.33
C VAL A 142 14.33 -2.79 6.09
N VAL A 143 14.45 -4.13 6.10
CA VAL A 143 13.97 -5.01 5.01
C VAL A 143 12.46 -4.89 4.83
N TRP A 144 11.70 -4.93 5.93
CA TRP A 144 10.26 -4.73 5.93
C TRP A 144 9.89 -3.38 5.31
N GLY A 145 10.51 -2.29 5.78
CA GLY A 145 10.27 -0.94 5.29
C GLY A 145 10.58 -0.77 3.81
N ALA A 146 11.75 -1.25 3.37
CA ALA A 146 12.13 -1.24 1.95
C ALA A 146 11.10 -1.96 1.07
N THR A 147 10.63 -3.14 1.52
CA THR A 147 9.63 -3.93 0.81
C THR A 147 8.27 -3.23 0.78
N LEU A 148 7.82 -2.70 1.92
CA LEU A 148 6.57 -1.94 2.03
C LEU A 148 6.54 -0.77 1.05
N GLY A 149 7.59 0.06 1.05
CA GLY A 149 7.71 1.21 0.16
C GLY A 149 7.70 0.80 -1.31
N ALA A 150 8.42 -0.26 -1.67
CA ALA A 150 8.44 -0.79 -3.03
C ALA A 150 7.08 -1.34 -3.49
N LEU A 151 6.40 -2.12 -2.65
CA LEU A 151 5.10 -2.72 -2.98
C LEU A 151 4.00 -1.66 -3.07
N PHE A 152 3.95 -0.73 -2.11
CA PHE A 152 2.95 0.33 -2.11
C PHE A 152 3.03 1.21 -3.38
N SER A 153 4.25 1.46 -3.86
CA SER A 153 4.50 2.32 -5.03
C SER A 153 4.19 1.69 -6.38
N ARG A 154 3.99 0.37 -6.44
CA ARG A 154 3.59 -0.34 -7.66
C ARG A 154 2.11 -0.15 -7.99
N ARG A 155 1.35 0.54 -7.13
CA ARG A 155 -0.06 0.80 -7.35
C ARG A 155 -0.25 1.73 -8.58
N PRO A 156 -1.21 1.42 -9.47
CA PRO A 156 -1.58 2.33 -10.54
C PRO A 156 -1.97 3.70 -9.97
N ARG A 157 -1.30 4.76 -10.42
CA ARG A 157 -1.64 6.14 -10.07
C ARG A 157 -3.04 6.41 -10.59
N ARG A 158 -3.99 6.66 -9.69
CA ARG A 158 -5.32 7.11 -10.09
C ARG A 158 -5.20 8.58 -10.49
N ASN A 159 -5.04 8.83 -11.78
CA ASN A 159 -4.92 10.18 -12.32
C ASN A 159 -6.21 10.96 -12.02
N ARG A 160 -6.18 11.91 -11.09
CA ARG A 160 -7.31 12.79 -10.77
C ARG A 160 -7.68 13.73 -11.93
N ARG A 161 -6.87 13.77 -13.00
CA ARG A 161 -7.15 14.55 -14.22
C ARG A 161 -8.13 13.89 -15.19
N ASP A 162 -8.43 12.60 -15.03
CA ASP A 162 -9.38 11.89 -15.91
C ASP A 162 -10.79 11.90 -15.33
N SER A 163 -11.24 13.04 -14.80
CA SER A 163 -12.69 13.28 -14.74
C SER A 163 -13.09 13.61 -16.17
N PRO A 164 -13.78 12.72 -16.92
CA PRO A 164 -14.37 13.14 -18.17
C PRO A 164 -15.31 14.27 -17.79
N THR A 165 -15.02 15.48 -18.25
CA THR A 165 -15.97 16.58 -18.25
C THR A 165 -17.10 16.17 -19.20
N VAL A 166 -17.99 15.29 -18.73
CA VAL A 166 -19.32 15.03 -19.29
C VAL A 166 -20.14 16.29 -19.01
N ALA A 167 -19.81 17.36 -19.71
CA ALA A 167 -20.53 18.62 -19.65
C ALA A 167 -20.27 19.55 -20.85
N SER A 168 -19.22 19.37 -21.64
CA SER A 168 -18.89 20.33 -22.72
C SER A 168 -19.20 19.87 -24.14
N ASP A 169 -19.53 18.60 -24.39
CA ASP A 169 -19.70 18.07 -25.76
C ASP A 169 -21.14 17.66 -26.13
N TRP A 170 -22.13 17.99 -25.29
CA TRP A 170 -23.53 17.79 -25.68
C TRP A 170 -23.97 18.88 -26.66
N ARG A 171 -24.09 18.52 -27.95
CA ARG A 171 -24.81 19.30 -28.96
C ARG A 171 -26.17 18.67 -29.17
N PRO A 172 -27.29 19.39 -28.99
CA PRO A 172 -28.59 18.86 -29.35
C PRO A 172 -28.63 18.61 -30.86
N TRP A 173 -29.32 17.53 -31.24
CA TRP A 173 -29.51 17.10 -32.63
C TRP A 173 -29.88 18.29 -33.54
N ALA A 174 -29.13 18.49 -34.61
CA ALA A 174 -29.50 19.44 -35.65
C ALA A 174 -30.60 18.79 -36.52
N ALA A 175 -31.70 19.51 -36.72
CA ALA A 175 -32.76 19.08 -37.64
C ALA A 175 -32.22 19.01 -39.09
N PRO A 176 -32.67 18.03 -39.91
CA PRO A 176 -32.20 17.91 -41.29
C PRO A 176 -32.68 19.09 -42.15
N PRO A 177 -31.90 19.52 -43.15
CA PRO A 177 -32.24 20.66 -43.99
C PRO A 177 -33.46 20.37 -44.88
N GLU A 178 -34.39 21.32 -44.91
CA GLU A 178 -35.60 21.27 -45.74
C GLU A 178 -35.24 21.17 -47.24
N ALA A 179 -35.95 20.26 -47.91
CA ALA A 179 -35.81 20.02 -49.34
C ALA A 179 -36.23 21.25 -50.15
N SER A 180 -35.28 21.85 -50.85
CA SER A 180 -35.57 22.89 -51.84
C SER A 180 -36.34 22.28 -53.02
N ALA A 181 -37.57 22.73 -53.20
CA ALA A 181 -38.50 22.26 -54.22
C ALA A 181 -37.95 22.53 -55.63
N ALA A 182 -37.84 21.47 -56.43
CA ALA A 182 -37.63 21.55 -57.86
C ALA A 182 -38.92 22.05 -58.53
N GLY A 183 -38.91 23.31 -58.98
CA GLY A 183 -39.90 23.87 -59.90
C GLY A 183 -39.43 23.69 -61.34
N GLY A 184 -40.01 22.72 -62.05
CA GLY A 184 -39.90 22.61 -63.50
C GLY A 184 -41.16 23.15 -64.17
N SER A 185 -41.02 24.09 -65.10
CA SER A 185 -42.04 24.38 -66.10
C SER A 185 -41.43 24.76 -67.46
N SER A 186 -41.63 23.83 -68.40
CA SER A 186 -41.75 23.89 -69.86
C SER A 186 -41.72 25.21 -70.65
N GLY A 187 -41.17 25.11 -71.88
CA GLY A 187 -41.52 25.89 -73.08
C GLY A 187 -40.42 26.89 -73.46
N GLY A 188 -39.75 26.87 -74.62
CA GLY A 188 -40.17 26.47 -75.96
C GLY A 188 -39.93 27.68 -76.87
N GLY A 189 -38.92 27.66 -77.74
CA GLY A 189 -38.68 28.78 -78.66
C GLY A 189 -37.34 28.68 -79.38
N ARG A 190 -37.41 28.63 -80.71
CA ARG A 190 -36.31 28.48 -81.68
C ARG A 190 -35.61 29.83 -81.89
N ASP A 191 -34.34 29.83 -82.28
CA ASP A 191 -33.91 30.21 -83.63
C ASP A 191 -32.40 30.43 -83.75
N LEU A 192 -31.93 30.07 -84.95
CA LEU A 192 -30.56 30.07 -85.41
C LEU A 192 -30.14 31.46 -85.92
N GLN A 193 -28.85 31.78 -85.69
CA GLN A 193 -27.91 32.44 -86.60
C GLN A 193 -28.32 33.74 -87.32
N GLY A 194 -27.52 34.80 -87.10
CA GLY A 194 -27.54 35.97 -87.99
C GLY A 194 -26.44 37.01 -87.72
N ARG A 195 -25.31 36.84 -88.41
CA ARG A 195 -24.39 37.85 -89.00
C ARG A 195 -23.92 39.11 -88.23
N SER A 196 -22.60 39.27 -88.25
CA SER A 196 -21.84 40.52 -88.11
C SER A 196 -22.16 41.57 -89.20
N PRO A 197 -21.70 42.80 -88.97
CA PRO A 197 -20.85 43.53 -89.91
C PRO A 197 -19.40 43.64 -89.42
#